data_AF-A0A6C0F2E9-F1
#
_entry.id   AF-A0A6C0F2E9-F1
#
_cell.length_a   1.000
_cell.length_b   1.000
_cell.length_c   1.000
_cell.angle_alpha   90.00
_cell.angle_beta   90.00
_cell.angle_gamma   90.00
#
_symmetry.space_group_name_H-M   'P 1'
#
loop_
_entity.id
_entity.type
_entity.pdbx_description
1 polymer ?
#
loop_
_entity_poly.entity_id
_entity_poly.type
_entity_poly.pdbx_seq_one_letter_code
_entity_poly.pdbx_strand_id
1 'polypeptide(L)'
;MNGENGTNKKKLIKIKIKPKSSMTTQTVEKEKDEEKEEPPTTVDAAASAAETSTSTYKIETCDYTIINCCCIKGLTTMKDENKKIHLTVTSPPYYNVKDYVNYADYKDYLSTLRTVFTLIYEITEDGRMCCVNLSNILIQRESRNCESSRIPLVFHFVPLMEDIGWKFIEDILWIKPEGAAKNRNGGFFQHRQPVAYKPNIINEYIFVFQKPSKHLIDKIVRGYDAITSLNSRVDDGYERSNVWKINPETKSKHPAPYPELLVDNLIKYYSFCGDTVLDPFVGSGTTTISAFRLNRKSIGFEIHKDYMDIFENRIKTTIKNNTQPNIAIDKDEYLNLNEEQIKKKLNKYSKKHLYHLVNNDCKYKSFSKDKIVDLIHQLNFVDAT
;
A
#
# COMPACT_ATOMS: atom_id res chain seq x y z
N MET A 1 -49.60 54.86 12.49
CA MET A 1 -49.22 55.74 11.37
C MET A 1 -48.83 54.86 10.19
N ASN A 2 -49.47 55.13 9.05
CA ASN A 2 -49.43 54.38 7.80
C ASN A 2 -48.11 54.52 7.02
N GLY A 3 -47.91 53.60 6.06
CA GLY A 3 -46.99 53.74 4.92
C GLY A 3 -46.48 52.37 4.44
N GLU A 4 -47.28 51.57 3.71
CA GLU A 4 -47.33 51.48 2.23
C GLU A 4 -46.03 50.94 1.59
N ASN A 5 -46.02 49.67 1.16
CA ASN A 5 -46.45 49.09 -0.14
C ASN A 5 -45.37 49.15 -1.24
N GLY A 6 -44.96 47.96 -1.71
CA GLY A 6 -44.02 47.79 -2.81
C GLY A 6 -43.99 46.36 -3.36
N THR A 7 -45.14 45.85 -3.80
CA THR A 7 -45.27 44.55 -4.49
C THR A 7 -44.64 44.58 -5.88
N ASN A 8 -43.60 43.77 -6.09
CA ASN A 8 -42.94 43.63 -7.40
C ASN A 8 -43.61 42.51 -8.22
N LYS A 9 -44.48 42.88 -9.17
CA LYS A 9 -45.14 41.96 -10.12
C LYS A 9 -44.15 41.47 -11.17
N LYS A 10 -43.79 40.18 -11.15
CA LYS A 10 -43.10 39.51 -12.27
C LYS A 10 -44.04 39.35 -13.46
N LYS A 11 -43.64 39.95 -14.60
CA LYS A 11 -44.28 39.78 -15.92
C LYS A 11 -44.09 38.33 -16.41
N LEU A 12 -45.19 37.60 -16.59
CA LEU A 12 -45.23 36.31 -17.29
C LEU A 12 -45.06 36.55 -18.81
N ILE A 13 -43.99 36.03 -19.40
CA ILE A 13 -43.84 35.98 -20.86
C ILE A 13 -44.45 34.65 -21.33
N LYS A 14 -45.66 34.70 -21.92
CA LYS A 14 -46.28 33.56 -22.59
C LYS A 14 -45.61 33.37 -23.96
N ILE A 15 -44.74 32.37 -24.09
CA ILE A 15 -44.21 31.93 -25.38
C ILE A 15 -45.23 30.95 -25.99
N LYS A 16 -45.87 31.37 -27.09
CA LYS A 16 -46.76 30.54 -27.93
C LYS A 16 -45.90 29.60 -28.77
N ILE A 17 -45.91 28.30 -28.45
CA ILE A 17 -45.33 27.25 -29.31
C ILE A 17 -46.37 26.90 -30.37
N LYS A 18 -46.05 27.13 -31.65
CA LYS A 18 -46.83 26.62 -32.79
C LYS A 18 -46.42 25.16 -33.06
N PRO A 19 -47.36 24.23 -33.30
CA PRO A 19 -47.02 22.89 -33.75
C PRO A 19 -46.58 22.95 -35.21
N LYS A 20 -45.41 22.38 -35.54
CA LYS A 20 -45.06 22.09 -36.94
C LYS A 20 -45.50 20.67 -37.26
N SER A 21 -46.25 20.61 -38.35
CA SER A 21 -46.89 19.45 -38.96
C SER A 21 -45.91 18.41 -39.46
N SER A 22 -46.42 17.18 -39.44
CA SER A 22 -46.00 15.97 -40.14
C SER A 22 -45.40 16.18 -41.54
N MET A 23 -44.27 15.51 -41.80
CA MET A 23 -43.94 15.02 -43.14
C MET A 23 -43.48 13.58 -43.05
N THR A 24 -44.25 12.74 -43.72
CA THR A 24 -44.03 11.32 -43.99
C THR A 24 -43.11 11.20 -45.21
N THR A 25 -42.07 10.39 -45.12
CA THR A 25 -41.43 9.76 -46.30
C THR A 25 -40.88 8.39 -45.92
N GLN A 26 -41.58 7.35 -46.38
CA GLN A 26 -41.03 6.06 -46.81
C GLN A 26 -39.95 6.32 -47.88
N THR A 27 -38.91 5.53 -48.17
CA THR A 27 -38.54 4.12 -47.92
C THR A 27 -37.08 3.99 -48.37
N VAL A 28 -36.41 2.89 -48.00
CA VAL A 28 -35.60 1.98 -48.84
C VAL A 28 -34.45 1.43 -47.99
N GLU A 29 -34.67 0.20 -47.52
CA GLU A 29 -33.66 -0.75 -47.07
C GLU A 29 -32.73 -1.09 -48.24
N LYS A 30 -31.42 -1.16 -47.96
CA LYS A 30 -30.46 -1.95 -48.73
C LYS A 30 -29.63 -2.74 -47.74
N GLU A 31 -30.02 -4.00 -47.58
CA GLU A 31 -29.15 -5.07 -47.12
C GLU A 31 -27.97 -5.19 -48.09
N LYS A 32 -26.77 -5.28 -47.53
CA LYS A 32 -25.61 -5.90 -48.18
C LYS A 32 -24.94 -6.78 -47.14
N ASP A 33 -25.16 -8.07 -47.34
CA ASP A 33 -24.26 -9.13 -46.89
C ASP A 33 -22.87 -8.88 -47.46
N GLU A 34 -21.84 -8.99 -46.61
CA GLU A 34 -20.49 -9.30 -47.05
C GLU A 34 -19.82 -10.19 -46.00
N GLU A 35 -19.25 -11.26 -46.53
CA GLU A 35 -18.73 -12.44 -45.86
C GLU A 35 -17.49 -12.20 -44.99
N LYS A 36 -17.31 -13.19 -44.11
CA LYS A 36 -16.16 -13.48 -43.26
C LYS A 36 -14.81 -13.38 -43.98
N GLU A 37 -13.86 -12.72 -43.32
CA GLU A 37 -12.45 -13.12 -43.34
C GLU A 37 -11.86 -12.95 -41.92
N GLU A 38 -11.52 -14.07 -41.28
CA GLU A 38 -10.62 -14.12 -40.13
C GLU A 38 -9.17 -14.00 -40.62
N PRO A 39 -8.33 -13.12 -40.03
CA PRO A 39 -6.89 -13.21 -40.16
C PRO A 39 -6.24 -13.73 -38.85
N PRO A 40 -4.98 -14.17 -38.92
CA PRO A 40 -4.54 -15.44 -38.35
C PRO A 40 -4.14 -15.37 -36.88
N THR A 41 -4.25 -16.52 -36.22
CA THR A 41 -3.50 -16.90 -35.04
C THR A 41 -1.99 -16.76 -35.28
N THR A 42 -1.36 -15.78 -34.63
CA THR A 42 0.07 -15.81 -34.32
C THR A 42 0.28 -15.42 -32.86
N VAL A 43 0.62 -16.45 -32.08
CA VAL A 43 1.44 -16.40 -30.88
C VAL A 43 2.75 -15.65 -31.16
N ASP A 44 3.27 -15.01 -30.10
CA ASP A 44 4.57 -14.31 -30.02
C ASP A 44 4.67 -12.91 -30.64
N ALA A 45 4.49 -11.87 -29.80
CA ALA A 45 5.30 -10.63 -29.82
C ALA A 45 4.84 -9.62 -28.75
N ALA A 46 5.28 -9.78 -27.51
CA ALA A 46 5.45 -8.68 -26.55
C ALA A 46 6.54 -9.01 -25.52
N ALA A 47 7.67 -9.52 -26.01
CA ALA A 47 8.91 -9.64 -25.27
C ALA A 47 10.06 -9.21 -26.19
N SER A 48 10.15 -7.91 -26.45
CA SER A 48 11.33 -7.32 -27.11
C SER A 48 11.39 -5.84 -26.81
N ALA A 49 11.98 -5.51 -25.67
CA ALA A 49 12.60 -4.22 -25.42
C ALA A 49 13.93 -4.49 -24.72
N ALA A 50 14.98 -4.58 -25.54
CA ALA A 50 16.40 -4.43 -25.21
C ALA A 50 16.96 -5.24 -24.02
N GLU A 51 17.45 -6.45 -24.31
CA GLU A 51 18.58 -7.02 -23.57
C GLU A 51 19.86 -6.24 -23.92
N THR A 52 20.00 -5.06 -23.35
CA THR A 52 21.33 -4.49 -23.07
C THR A 52 21.68 -4.93 -21.65
N SER A 53 22.88 -5.48 -21.49
CA SER A 53 23.50 -5.85 -20.21
C SER A 53 23.56 -4.63 -19.27
N THR A 54 22.44 -4.31 -18.65
CA THR A 54 22.30 -3.26 -17.64
C THR A 54 22.64 -3.92 -16.32
N SER A 55 23.75 -3.49 -15.71
CA SER A 55 24.05 -3.82 -14.33
C SER A 55 22.79 -3.54 -13.50
N THR A 56 22.26 -4.57 -12.85
CA THR A 56 21.07 -4.42 -12.02
C THR A 56 21.42 -3.52 -10.85
N TYR A 57 20.90 -2.29 -10.85
CA TYR A 57 21.11 -1.37 -9.75
C TYR A 57 20.37 -1.91 -8.52
N LYS A 58 21.09 -2.12 -7.41
CA LYS A 58 20.57 -2.74 -6.20
C LYS A 58 21.06 -1.97 -4.99
N ILE A 59 20.14 -1.61 -4.10
CA ILE A 59 20.43 -1.04 -2.79
C ILE A 59 20.16 -2.14 -1.77
N GLU A 60 21.19 -2.60 -1.07
CA GLU A 60 21.08 -3.73 -0.15
C GLU A 60 21.82 -3.47 1.16
N THR A 61 21.15 -3.83 2.25
CA THR A 61 21.67 -3.89 3.62
C THR A 61 21.16 -5.15 4.31
N CYS A 62 21.50 -5.35 5.59
CA CYS A 62 20.90 -6.42 6.40
C CYS A 62 19.39 -6.24 6.64
N ASP A 63 18.88 -5.01 6.53
CA ASP A 63 17.51 -4.65 6.90
C ASP A 63 16.59 -4.45 5.68
N TYR A 64 17.15 -4.09 4.52
CA TYR A 64 16.34 -3.86 3.33
C TYR A 64 17.09 -4.15 2.03
N THR A 65 16.31 -4.55 1.02
CA THR A 65 16.80 -4.80 -0.35
C THR A 65 15.84 -4.20 -1.37
N ILE A 66 16.28 -3.20 -2.12
CA ILE A 66 15.51 -2.60 -3.22
C ILE A 66 16.26 -2.80 -4.53
N ILE A 67 15.59 -3.39 -5.50
CA ILE A 67 16.20 -3.79 -6.78
C ILE A 67 15.54 -3.00 -7.91
N ASN A 68 16.37 -2.40 -8.77
CA ASN A 68 15.91 -1.70 -9.97
C ASN A 68 15.54 -2.70 -11.06
N CYS A 69 14.33 -3.24 -11.02
CA CYS A 69 13.84 -4.15 -12.03
C CYS A 69 12.31 -4.19 -12.06
N CYS A 70 11.77 -4.80 -13.13
CA CYS A 70 10.37 -5.16 -13.18
C CYS A 70 10.02 -6.11 -12.02
N CYS A 71 8.95 -5.81 -11.30
CA CYS A 71 8.52 -6.60 -10.14
C CYS A 71 8.24 -8.06 -10.49
N ILE A 72 7.71 -8.37 -11.67
CA ILE A 72 7.49 -9.76 -12.11
C ILE A 72 8.82 -10.51 -12.16
N LYS A 73 9.86 -9.92 -12.78
CA LYS A 73 11.20 -10.52 -12.83
C LYS A 73 11.76 -10.74 -11.42
N GLY A 74 11.68 -9.72 -10.57
CA GLY A 74 12.17 -9.78 -9.20
C GLY A 74 11.46 -10.84 -8.34
N LEU A 75 10.13 -10.92 -8.44
CA LEU A 75 9.30 -11.91 -7.75
C LEU A 75 9.57 -13.32 -8.25
N THR A 76 9.75 -13.52 -9.56
CA THR A 76 10.15 -14.82 -10.12
C THR A 76 11.49 -15.26 -9.56
N THR A 77 12.50 -14.39 -9.52
CA THR A 77 13.79 -14.72 -8.90
C THR A 77 13.64 -15.09 -7.42
N MET A 78 12.83 -14.36 -6.65
CA MET A 78 12.56 -14.70 -5.25
C MET A 78 11.89 -16.07 -5.11
N LYS A 79 10.95 -16.40 -5.99
CA LYS A 79 10.30 -17.70 -6.04
C LYS A 79 11.32 -18.81 -6.33
N ASP A 80 12.17 -18.63 -7.34
CA ASP A 80 13.19 -19.60 -7.74
C ASP A 80 14.23 -19.84 -6.64
N GLU A 81 14.57 -18.79 -5.88
CA GLU A 81 15.43 -18.86 -4.70
C GLU A 81 14.71 -19.37 -3.43
N ASN A 82 13.42 -19.73 -3.54
CA ASN A 82 12.55 -20.15 -2.45
C ASN A 82 12.54 -19.16 -1.25
N LYS A 83 12.67 -17.87 -1.54
CA LYS A 83 12.56 -16.81 -0.53
C LYS A 83 11.12 -16.73 -0.04
N LYS A 84 10.96 -16.49 1.27
CA LYS A 84 9.67 -16.33 1.92
C LYS A 84 9.50 -14.95 2.53
N ILE A 85 8.25 -14.48 2.53
CA ILE A 85 7.84 -13.20 3.11
C ILE A 85 6.67 -13.40 4.06
N HIS A 86 6.50 -12.44 4.98
CA HIS A 86 5.51 -12.52 6.05
C HIS A 86 4.38 -11.50 5.90
N LEU A 87 4.62 -10.44 5.13
CA LEU A 87 3.63 -9.40 4.87
C LEU A 87 3.93 -8.76 3.52
N THR A 88 2.89 -8.47 2.74
CA THR A 88 2.97 -7.52 1.64
C THR A 88 2.19 -6.26 2.00
N VAL A 89 2.77 -5.08 1.80
CA VAL A 89 2.05 -3.79 1.88
C VAL A 89 2.37 -3.01 0.63
N THR A 90 1.35 -2.70 -0.18
CA THR A 90 1.60 -2.04 -1.46
C THR A 90 0.40 -1.26 -2.00
N SER A 91 0.64 -0.47 -3.04
CA SER A 91 -0.38 0.18 -3.86
C SER A 91 0.03 0.04 -5.32
N PRO A 92 -0.65 -0.80 -6.12
CA PRO A 92 -0.33 -0.97 -7.53
C PRO A 92 -0.45 0.33 -8.33
N PRO A 93 0.32 0.51 -9.41
CA PRO A 93 0.09 1.61 -10.34
C PRO A 93 -1.33 1.49 -10.91
N TYR A 94 -2.04 2.62 -11.01
CA TYR A 94 -3.39 2.63 -11.57
C TYR A 94 -3.34 2.67 -13.09
N TYR A 95 -4.31 2.01 -13.73
CA TYR A 95 -4.47 1.92 -15.18
C TYR A 95 -4.44 3.29 -15.91
N ASN A 96 -4.89 4.36 -15.27
CA ASN A 96 -4.95 5.69 -15.88
C ASN A 96 -3.64 6.50 -15.76
N VAL A 97 -2.60 5.97 -15.13
CA VAL A 97 -1.30 6.63 -14.95
C VAL A 97 -0.37 6.23 -16.09
N LYS A 98 -0.51 6.91 -17.23
CA LYS A 98 0.23 6.61 -18.47
C LYS A 98 1.72 6.96 -18.42
N ASP A 99 2.14 7.78 -17.45
CA ASP A 99 3.50 8.30 -17.37
C ASP A 99 4.54 7.23 -16.94
N TYR A 100 4.07 6.10 -16.40
CA TYR A 100 4.94 5.06 -15.82
C TYR A 100 4.63 3.63 -16.31
N VAL A 101 3.42 3.36 -16.81
CA VAL A 101 3.04 2.01 -17.26
C VAL A 101 2.17 2.05 -18.51
N ASN A 102 2.53 1.25 -19.52
CA ASN A 102 1.78 1.07 -20.75
C ASN A 102 1.05 -0.27 -20.73
N TYR A 103 -0.25 -0.23 -20.45
CA TYR A 103 -1.15 -1.37 -20.62
C TYR A 103 -1.87 -1.26 -21.97
N ALA A 104 -2.04 -2.37 -22.67
CA ALA A 104 -2.76 -2.38 -23.95
C ALA A 104 -4.24 -2.00 -23.74
N ASP A 105 -4.88 -2.61 -22.74
CA ASP A 105 -6.24 -2.32 -22.31
C ASP A 105 -6.43 -2.63 -20.82
N TYR A 106 -7.67 -2.49 -20.34
CA TYR A 106 -7.98 -2.79 -18.93
C TYR A 106 -7.91 -4.28 -18.58
N LYS A 107 -8.08 -5.18 -19.56
CA LYS A 107 -7.95 -6.64 -19.32
C LYS A 107 -6.49 -7.01 -19.13
N ASP A 108 -5.60 -6.43 -19.94
CA ASP A 108 -4.15 -6.55 -19.80
C ASP A 108 -3.66 -6.05 -18.43
N TYR A 109 -4.22 -4.93 -17.95
CA TYR A 109 -3.98 -4.45 -16.59
C TYR A 109 -4.36 -5.48 -15.53
N LEU A 110 -5.57 -6.05 -15.59
CA LEU A 110 -6.01 -7.07 -14.64
C LEU A 110 -5.16 -8.36 -14.74
N SER A 111 -4.76 -8.76 -15.95
CA SER A 111 -3.86 -9.90 -16.19
C SER A 111 -2.49 -9.70 -15.53
N THR A 112 -1.96 -8.47 -15.63
CA THR A 112 -0.70 -8.09 -14.97
C THR A 112 -0.84 -8.17 -13.46
N LEU A 113 -1.91 -7.62 -12.88
CA LEU A 113 -2.17 -7.74 -11.43
C LEU A 113 -2.28 -9.20 -11.01
N ARG A 114 -3.02 -10.03 -11.77
CA ARG A 114 -3.15 -11.48 -11.48
C ARG A 114 -1.78 -12.15 -11.45
N THR A 115 -0.92 -11.86 -12.41
CA THR A 115 0.44 -12.41 -12.47
C THR A 115 1.25 -12.02 -11.23
N VAL A 116 1.27 -10.73 -10.89
CA VAL A 116 2.02 -10.22 -9.73
C VAL A 116 1.52 -10.84 -8.44
N PHE A 117 0.20 -10.82 -8.18
CA PHE A 117 -0.35 -11.32 -6.93
C PHE A 117 -0.34 -12.87 -6.82
N THR A 118 -0.23 -13.58 -7.95
CA THR A 118 0.06 -15.02 -7.96
C THR A 118 1.48 -15.30 -7.49
N LEU A 119 2.47 -14.58 -8.00
CA LEU A 119 3.86 -14.74 -7.55
C LEU A 119 4.01 -14.38 -6.06
N ILE A 120 3.35 -13.30 -5.61
CA ILE A 120 3.31 -12.92 -4.19
C ILE A 120 2.69 -14.03 -3.35
N TYR A 121 1.61 -14.65 -3.81
CA TYR A 121 0.97 -15.77 -3.11
C TYR A 121 1.94 -16.96 -2.93
N GLU A 122 2.73 -17.28 -3.94
CA GLU A 122 3.67 -18.41 -3.91
C GLU A 122 4.83 -18.19 -2.91
N ILE A 123 5.31 -16.95 -2.76
CA ILE A 123 6.40 -16.60 -1.83
C ILE A 123 5.91 -16.22 -0.42
N THR A 124 4.62 -15.92 -0.25
CA THR A 124 4.06 -15.64 1.08
C THR A 124 3.98 -16.91 1.90
N GLU A 125 4.37 -16.88 3.19
CA GLU A 125 4.17 -18.04 4.07
C GLU A 125 2.69 -18.29 4.39
N ASP A 126 2.36 -19.52 4.75
CA ASP A 126 0.98 -19.88 5.09
C ASP A 126 0.49 -19.11 6.31
N GLY A 127 -0.71 -18.52 6.20
CA GLY A 127 -1.37 -17.75 7.26
C GLY A 127 -0.92 -16.30 7.37
N ARG A 128 0.00 -15.87 6.48
CA ARG A 128 0.49 -14.49 6.37
C ARG A 128 -0.35 -13.63 5.45
N MET A 129 -0.13 -12.32 5.52
CA MET A 129 -1.07 -11.31 5.03
C MET A 129 -0.54 -10.54 3.81
N CYS A 130 -1.48 -10.07 2.98
CA CYS A 130 -1.25 -9.18 1.85
C CYS A 130 -2.23 -8.00 1.93
N CYS A 131 -1.68 -6.81 2.16
CA CYS A 131 -2.42 -5.56 2.30
C CYS A 131 -2.24 -4.71 1.03
N VAL A 132 -3.34 -4.39 0.35
CA VAL A 132 -3.32 -3.69 -0.93
C VAL A 132 -4.20 -2.44 -0.88
N ASN A 133 -3.60 -1.27 -1.03
CA ASN A 133 -4.32 0.00 -1.15
C ASN A 133 -4.82 0.21 -2.58
N LEU A 134 -6.12 0.45 -2.75
CA LEU A 134 -6.79 0.63 -4.04
C LEU A 134 -7.95 1.63 -3.99
N SER A 135 -8.28 2.18 -5.14
CA SER A 135 -9.43 3.05 -5.34
C SER A 135 -10.07 2.79 -6.71
N ASN A 136 -11.33 3.20 -6.86
CA ASN A 136 -11.98 3.19 -8.15
C ASN A 136 -11.36 4.28 -9.05
N ILE A 137 -11.04 3.90 -10.28
CA ILE A 137 -10.31 4.77 -11.20
C ILE A 137 -11.29 5.72 -11.89
N LEU A 138 -11.00 7.01 -11.86
CA LEU A 138 -11.71 8.02 -12.63
C LEU A 138 -10.99 8.24 -13.97
N ILE A 139 -11.67 7.93 -15.07
CA ILE A 139 -11.21 8.28 -16.41
C ILE A 139 -11.73 9.68 -16.73
N GLN A 140 -10.81 10.59 -17.00
CA GLN A 140 -11.17 11.95 -17.36
C GLN A 140 -11.79 11.96 -18.76
N ARG A 141 -12.75 12.86 -18.97
CA ARG A 141 -13.29 13.12 -20.30
C ARG A 141 -12.19 13.63 -21.23
N GLU A 142 -12.18 13.19 -22.47
CA GLU A 142 -11.25 13.66 -23.48
C GLU A 142 -11.54 15.12 -23.89
N SER A 143 -12.82 15.46 -24.00
CA SER A 143 -13.28 16.80 -24.39
C SER A 143 -14.51 17.22 -23.60
N ARG A 144 -14.95 18.48 -23.78
CA ARG A 144 -16.19 18.99 -23.14
C ARG A 144 -17.46 18.27 -23.59
N ASN A 145 -17.42 17.61 -24.75
CA ASN A 145 -18.54 16.87 -25.33
C ASN A 145 -18.56 15.39 -24.92
N CYS A 146 -17.50 14.91 -24.24
CA CYS A 146 -17.42 13.56 -23.72
C CYS A 146 -17.73 13.53 -22.22
N GLU A 147 -18.21 12.39 -21.74
CA GLU A 147 -18.36 12.15 -20.30
C GLU A 147 -17.09 11.57 -19.67
N SER A 148 -16.95 11.75 -18.36
CA SER A 148 -15.99 10.98 -17.58
C SER A 148 -16.61 9.66 -17.17
N SER A 149 -15.82 8.59 -17.22
CA SER A 149 -16.24 7.25 -16.79
C SER A 149 -15.50 6.82 -15.53
N ARG A 150 -16.00 5.77 -14.88
CA ARG A 150 -15.38 5.18 -13.68
C ARG A 150 -15.16 3.70 -13.91
N ILE A 151 -13.95 3.24 -13.60
CA ILE A 151 -13.64 1.82 -13.57
C ILE A 151 -13.79 1.33 -12.13
N PRO A 152 -14.65 0.34 -11.87
CA PRO A 152 -14.91 -0.20 -10.54
C PRO A 152 -13.80 -1.18 -10.09
N LEU A 153 -12.53 -0.75 -10.14
CA LEU A 153 -11.35 -1.61 -9.91
C LEU A 153 -11.46 -2.42 -8.62
N VAL A 154 -11.90 -1.79 -7.53
CA VAL A 154 -11.96 -2.46 -6.22
C VAL A 154 -12.90 -3.68 -6.24
N PHE A 155 -13.95 -3.65 -7.06
CA PHE A 155 -14.92 -4.72 -7.21
C PHE A 155 -14.46 -5.82 -8.16
N HIS A 156 -13.52 -5.53 -9.06
CA HIS A 156 -12.87 -6.54 -9.90
C HIS A 156 -11.66 -7.19 -9.23
N PHE A 157 -11.01 -6.47 -8.32
CA PHE A 157 -9.77 -6.91 -7.68
C PHE A 157 -10.00 -8.00 -6.63
N VAL A 158 -11.02 -7.88 -5.78
CA VAL A 158 -11.32 -8.88 -4.74
C VAL A 158 -11.55 -10.28 -5.33
N PRO A 159 -12.47 -10.49 -6.31
CA PRO A 159 -12.66 -11.82 -6.89
C PRO A 159 -11.39 -12.32 -7.62
N LEU A 160 -10.61 -11.44 -8.25
CA LEU A 160 -9.33 -11.81 -8.84
C LEU A 160 -8.36 -12.39 -7.81
N MET A 161 -8.29 -11.80 -6.61
CA MET A 161 -7.45 -12.30 -5.52
C MET A 161 -7.96 -13.64 -4.97
N GLU A 162 -9.28 -13.79 -4.80
CA GLU A 162 -9.90 -15.04 -4.35
C GLU A 162 -9.67 -16.19 -5.36
N ASP A 163 -9.77 -15.92 -6.66
CA ASP A 163 -9.46 -16.88 -7.72
C ASP A 163 -8.01 -17.39 -7.67
N ILE A 164 -7.06 -16.57 -7.22
CA ILE A 164 -5.65 -16.95 -7.04
C ILE A 164 -5.49 -17.91 -5.84
N GLY A 165 -6.42 -17.86 -4.88
CA GLY A 165 -6.39 -18.64 -3.64
C GLY A 165 -6.19 -17.80 -2.37
N TRP A 166 -6.16 -16.47 -2.49
CA TRP A 166 -6.16 -15.61 -1.32
C TRP A 166 -7.51 -15.67 -0.60
N LYS A 167 -7.49 -15.67 0.74
CA LYS A 167 -8.68 -15.51 1.55
C LYS A 167 -8.89 -14.03 1.86
N PHE A 168 -10.04 -13.48 1.51
CA PHE A 168 -10.44 -12.13 1.93
C PHE A 168 -10.65 -12.07 3.46
N ILE A 169 -10.08 -11.05 4.11
CA ILE A 169 -10.18 -10.85 5.57
C ILE A 169 -10.92 -9.57 5.91
N GLU A 170 -10.55 -8.43 5.32
CA GLU A 170 -11.09 -7.12 5.70
C GLU A 170 -10.98 -6.09 4.57
N ASP A 171 -11.90 -5.13 4.56
CA ASP A 171 -11.86 -3.90 3.75
C ASP A 171 -11.75 -2.66 4.65
N ILE A 172 -10.52 -2.21 4.90
CA ILE A 172 -10.29 -1.00 5.67
C ILE A 172 -10.56 0.23 4.79
N LEU A 173 -11.45 1.10 5.23
CA LEU A 173 -11.76 2.38 4.60
C LEU A 173 -10.80 3.47 5.10
N TRP A 174 -9.83 3.85 4.28
CA TRP A 174 -9.04 5.05 4.53
C TRP A 174 -9.79 6.29 4.09
N ILE A 175 -10.28 7.08 5.06
CA ILE A 175 -10.97 8.34 4.84
C ILE A 175 -9.98 9.51 4.95
N LYS A 176 -9.87 10.26 3.86
CA LYS A 176 -9.14 11.52 3.75
C LYS A 176 -10.06 12.69 4.14
N PRO A 177 -9.50 13.84 4.56
CA PRO A 177 -10.28 15.06 4.73
C PRO A 177 -10.99 15.46 3.43
N GLU A 178 -12.17 16.08 3.53
CA GLU A 178 -12.96 16.48 2.35
C GLU A 178 -12.18 17.37 1.36
N GLY A 179 -11.34 18.26 1.88
CA GLY A 179 -10.52 19.16 1.07
C GLY A 179 -9.41 18.47 0.27
N ALA A 180 -9.08 17.21 0.56
CA ALA A 180 -8.07 16.46 -0.18
C ALA A 180 -8.60 15.90 -1.52
N ALA A 181 -9.92 15.81 -1.68
CA ALA A 181 -10.53 15.26 -2.88
C ALA A 181 -10.71 16.32 -3.97
N LYS A 182 -10.55 15.91 -5.24
CA LYS A 182 -10.92 16.77 -6.37
C LYS A 182 -12.41 17.12 -6.28
N ASN A 183 -12.72 18.40 -6.40
CA ASN A 183 -14.11 18.87 -6.34
C ASN A 183 -14.89 18.43 -7.58
N ARG A 184 -15.77 17.44 -7.40
CA ARG A 184 -16.71 16.92 -8.42
C ARG A 184 -18.12 17.43 -8.21
N ASN A 185 -18.42 17.94 -7.01
CA ASN A 185 -19.74 18.39 -6.61
C ASN A 185 -20.00 19.87 -6.96
N GLY A 186 -19.02 20.60 -7.52
CA GLY A 186 -19.11 22.05 -7.73
C GLY A 186 -20.34 22.51 -8.53
N GLY A 187 -20.66 21.84 -9.64
CA GLY A 187 -21.84 22.19 -10.45
C GLY A 187 -23.17 21.93 -9.73
N PHE A 188 -23.25 20.81 -9.00
CA PHE A 188 -24.44 20.51 -8.20
C PHE A 188 -24.57 21.45 -7.00
N PHE A 189 -23.47 21.84 -6.37
CA PHE A 189 -23.46 22.83 -5.30
C PHE A 189 -24.06 24.17 -5.74
N GLN A 190 -23.76 24.61 -6.96
CA GLN A 190 -24.27 25.86 -7.53
C GLN A 190 -25.74 25.78 -7.95
N HIS A 191 -26.13 24.72 -8.68
CA HIS A 191 -27.41 24.68 -9.37
C HIS A 191 -28.45 23.75 -8.72
N ARG A 192 -28.01 22.80 -7.90
CA ARG A 192 -28.82 21.78 -7.20
C ARG A 192 -29.81 21.05 -8.10
N GLN A 193 -29.45 20.87 -9.38
CA GLN A 193 -30.30 20.18 -10.34
C GLN A 193 -30.24 18.66 -10.10
N PRO A 194 -31.39 17.96 -10.00
CA PRO A 194 -31.43 16.51 -9.91
C PRO A 194 -30.65 15.84 -11.06
N VAL A 195 -30.19 14.59 -10.85
CA VAL A 195 -29.34 13.81 -11.79
C VAL A 195 -27.89 14.32 -11.89
N ALA A 196 -27.60 15.58 -11.58
CA ALA A 196 -26.25 16.13 -11.65
C ALA A 196 -25.38 15.89 -10.39
N TYR A 197 -25.90 15.21 -9.36
CA TYR A 197 -25.18 14.99 -8.11
C TYR A 197 -23.97 14.06 -8.31
N LYS A 198 -22.77 14.56 -7.98
CA LYS A 198 -21.50 13.83 -8.07
C LYS A 198 -20.66 14.11 -6.83
N PRO A 199 -20.70 13.24 -5.79
CA PRO A 199 -19.96 13.47 -4.57
C PRO A 199 -18.44 13.43 -4.79
N ASN A 200 -17.72 14.15 -3.94
CA ASN A 200 -16.26 14.06 -3.85
C ASN A 200 -15.90 12.67 -3.28
N ILE A 201 -14.90 12.03 -3.86
CA ILE A 201 -14.43 10.72 -3.39
C ILE A 201 -13.29 10.98 -2.40
N ILE A 202 -13.58 10.75 -1.12
CA ILE A 202 -12.64 11.01 -0.02
C ILE A 202 -12.05 9.73 0.56
N ASN A 203 -12.41 8.57 0.03
CA ASN A 203 -11.98 7.29 0.55
C ASN A 203 -11.15 6.48 -0.44
N GLU A 204 -10.23 5.69 0.10
CA GLU A 204 -9.60 4.54 -0.56
C GLU A 204 -9.83 3.28 0.28
N TYR A 205 -9.62 2.12 -0.32
CA TYR A 205 -9.76 0.82 0.32
C TYR A 205 -8.37 0.25 0.57
N ILE A 206 -8.11 -0.25 1.77
CA ILE A 206 -7.03 -1.20 2.00
C ILE A 206 -7.66 -2.57 2.18
N PHE A 207 -7.50 -3.42 1.18
CA PHE A 207 -7.91 -4.80 1.29
C PHE A 207 -6.85 -5.62 1.98
N VAL A 208 -7.29 -6.44 2.94
CA VAL A 208 -6.45 -7.38 3.66
C VAL A 208 -6.82 -8.79 3.23
N PHE A 209 -5.84 -9.48 2.67
CA PHE A 209 -5.94 -10.89 2.29
C PHE A 209 -5.00 -11.73 3.13
N GLN A 210 -5.34 -13.01 3.31
CA GLN A 210 -4.50 -13.98 3.99
C GLN A 210 -4.28 -15.19 3.08
N LYS A 211 -3.04 -15.69 3.03
CA LYS A 211 -2.76 -16.99 2.43
C LYS A 211 -3.31 -18.08 3.35
N PRO A 212 -4.21 -18.97 2.92
CA PRO A 212 -4.77 -20.00 3.78
C PRO A 212 -3.68 -20.85 4.47
N SER A 213 -3.91 -21.21 5.73
CA SER A 213 -3.03 -22.10 6.50
C SER A 213 -3.81 -23.27 7.06
N LYS A 214 -3.14 -24.41 7.26
CA LYS A 214 -3.68 -25.57 7.98
C LYS A 214 -3.80 -25.32 9.48
N HIS A 215 -3.20 -24.24 9.99
CA HIS A 215 -3.18 -23.92 11.40
C HIS A 215 -3.86 -22.58 11.67
N LEU A 216 -4.42 -22.44 12.87
CA LEU A 216 -4.97 -21.18 13.34
C LEU A 216 -3.88 -20.13 13.52
N ILE A 217 -4.26 -18.86 13.42
CA ILE A 217 -3.37 -17.70 13.60
C ILE A 217 -2.63 -17.74 14.95
N ASP A 218 -3.25 -18.28 16.00
CA ASP A 218 -2.64 -18.48 17.31
C ASP A 218 -1.34 -19.27 17.26
N LYS A 219 -1.23 -20.25 16.35
CA LYS A 219 0.00 -21.03 16.20
C LYS A 219 1.14 -20.18 15.64
N ILE A 220 0.82 -19.25 14.73
CA ILE A 220 1.79 -18.29 14.17
C ILE A 220 2.24 -17.34 15.29
N VAL A 221 1.28 -16.77 16.03
CA VAL A 221 1.55 -15.86 17.15
C VAL A 221 2.43 -16.51 18.22
N ARG A 222 2.11 -17.76 18.62
CA ARG A 222 2.90 -18.53 19.60
C ARG A 222 4.24 -19.03 19.06
N GLY A 223 4.48 -18.90 17.76
CA GLY A 223 5.75 -19.30 17.13
C GLY A 223 6.89 -18.31 17.39
N TYR A 224 6.58 -17.10 17.84
CA TYR A 224 7.56 -16.08 18.19
C TYR A 224 8.01 -16.19 19.65
N ASP A 225 9.28 -15.88 19.90
CA ASP A 225 9.80 -15.79 21.27
C ASP A 225 9.17 -14.63 22.06
N ALA A 226 9.32 -14.65 23.38
CA ALA A 226 8.71 -13.68 24.28
C ALA A 226 9.17 -12.23 24.00
N ILE A 227 10.43 -12.04 23.61
CA ILE A 227 10.98 -10.71 23.34
C ILE A 227 10.40 -10.17 22.04
N THR A 228 10.42 -10.98 20.97
CA THR A 228 9.84 -10.59 19.68
C THR A 228 8.35 -10.28 19.83
N SER A 229 7.62 -11.08 20.60
CA SER A 229 6.21 -10.86 20.90
C SER A 229 5.97 -9.54 21.65
N LEU A 230 6.75 -9.27 22.70
CA LEU A 230 6.64 -8.02 23.46
C LEU A 230 6.96 -6.80 22.61
N ASN A 231 7.98 -6.87 21.75
CA ASN A 231 8.39 -5.77 20.89
C ASN A 231 7.46 -5.54 19.69
N SER A 232 6.68 -6.56 19.33
CA SER A 232 5.69 -6.47 18.26
C SER A 232 4.32 -6.04 18.77
N ARG A 233 4.14 -6.00 20.09
CA ARG A 233 2.89 -5.60 20.72
C ARG A 233 2.53 -4.17 20.30
N VAL A 234 1.29 -4.02 19.89
CA VAL A 234 0.69 -2.74 19.56
C VAL A 234 0.32 -2.03 20.86
N ASP A 235 0.74 -0.76 21.00
CA ASP A 235 0.39 0.08 22.14
C ASP A 235 -1.12 0.45 22.13
N ASP A 236 -1.63 0.94 23.25
CA ASP A 236 -3.00 1.44 23.33
C ASP A 236 -3.23 2.63 22.36
N GLY A 237 -4.50 2.87 22.04
CA GLY A 237 -4.88 3.92 21.08
C GLY A 237 -4.86 3.48 19.62
N TYR A 238 -4.77 2.19 19.35
CA TYR A 238 -4.89 1.60 18.02
C TYR A 238 -6.32 1.69 17.46
N GLU A 239 -6.44 1.58 16.14
CA GLU A 239 -7.75 1.61 15.45
C GLU A 239 -8.57 0.35 15.77
N ARG A 240 -9.76 0.57 16.36
CA ARG A 240 -10.71 -0.51 16.68
C ARG A 240 -11.77 -0.75 15.61
N SER A 241 -11.84 0.11 14.59
CA SER A 241 -12.76 0.00 13.46
C SER A 241 -12.00 -0.11 12.15
N ASN A 242 -12.64 -0.68 11.13
CA ASN A 242 -12.12 -0.69 9.76
C ASN A 242 -12.20 0.69 9.07
N VAL A 243 -12.66 1.76 9.74
CA VAL A 243 -12.66 3.13 9.20
C VAL A 243 -11.51 3.94 9.79
N TRP A 244 -10.52 4.29 8.96
CA TRP A 244 -9.31 4.98 9.38
C TRP A 244 -9.26 6.40 8.81
N LYS A 245 -9.25 7.40 9.68
CA LYS A 245 -9.20 8.82 9.29
C LYS A 245 -7.77 9.32 9.35
N ILE A 246 -7.07 9.29 8.21
CA ILE A 246 -5.66 9.63 8.12
C ILE A 246 -5.47 10.70 7.04
N ASN A 247 -4.71 11.75 7.35
CA ASN A 247 -4.40 12.80 6.39
C ASN A 247 -3.44 12.28 5.32
N PRO A 248 -3.65 12.63 4.03
CA PRO A 248 -2.69 12.30 2.97
C PRO A 248 -1.37 13.07 3.16
N GLU A 249 -0.29 12.53 2.60
CA GLU A 249 1.00 13.22 2.57
C GLU A 249 0.96 14.35 1.52
N THR A 250 1.19 15.59 1.95
CA THR A 250 1.08 16.77 1.06
C THR A 250 2.42 17.27 0.53
N LYS A 251 3.56 16.78 1.06
CA LYS A 251 4.91 17.30 0.72
C LYS A 251 5.75 16.38 -0.16
N SER A 252 5.18 15.29 -0.68
CA SER A 252 5.96 14.33 -1.46
C SER A 252 6.20 14.78 -2.90
N LYS A 253 7.41 14.49 -3.40
CA LYS A 253 7.76 14.61 -4.83
C LYS A 253 7.20 13.45 -5.68
N HIS A 254 6.64 12.42 -5.03
CA HIS A 254 5.94 11.33 -5.70
C HIS A 254 4.49 11.72 -5.96
N PRO A 255 3.91 11.42 -7.14
CA PRO A 255 2.56 11.85 -7.50
C PRO A 255 1.45 11.24 -6.64
N ALA A 256 1.68 10.07 -6.03
CA ALA A 256 0.66 9.38 -5.23
C ALA A 256 1.21 8.46 -4.11
N PRO A 257 1.94 8.95 -3.09
CA PRO A 257 2.28 8.13 -1.94
C PRO A 257 1.10 8.01 -0.98
N TYR A 258 0.86 6.81 -0.45
CA TYR A 258 0.06 6.66 0.75
C TYR A 258 0.87 7.09 2.00
N PRO A 259 0.24 7.60 3.08
CA PRO A 259 0.92 8.17 4.25
C PRO A 259 1.70 7.13 5.03
N GLU A 260 2.85 7.51 5.61
CA GLU A 260 3.65 6.64 6.46
C GLU A 260 2.86 6.08 7.66
N LEU A 261 1.98 6.87 8.28
CA LEU A 261 1.14 6.41 9.40
C LEU A 261 0.23 5.26 8.98
N LEU A 262 -0.33 5.30 7.76
CA LEU A 262 -1.18 4.23 7.25
C LEU A 262 -0.38 2.92 7.15
N VAL A 263 0.83 3.01 6.61
CA VAL A 263 1.75 1.87 6.45
C VAL A 263 2.23 1.35 7.80
N ASP A 264 2.57 2.25 8.72
CA ASP A 264 3.02 1.89 10.06
C ASP A 264 1.98 1.03 10.76
N ASN A 265 0.70 1.40 10.67
CA ASN A 265 -0.41 0.63 11.23
C ASN A 265 -0.51 -0.75 10.57
N LEU A 266 -0.46 -0.84 9.23
CA LEU A 266 -0.50 -2.12 8.52
C LEU A 266 0.66 -3.03 8.91
N ILE A 267 1.88 -2.50 8.99
CA ILE A 267 3.06 -3.28 9.38
C ILE A 267 2.95 -3.75 10.84
N LYS A 268 2.52 -2.87 11.76
CA LYS A 268 2.34 -3.22 13.17
C LYS A 268 1.26 -4.29 13.36
N TYR A 269 0.15 -4.21 12.63
CA TYR A 269 -1.01 -5.07 12.84
C TYR A 269 -0.85 -6.45 12.18
N TYR A 270 -0.03 -6.53 11.14
CA TYR A 270 0.06 -7.74 10.31
C TYR A 270 1.47 -8.35 10.21
N SER A 271 2.44 -7.91 11.03
CA SER A 271 3.77 -8.52 11.09
C SER A 271 4.42 -8.40 12.48
N PHE A 272 5.41 -9.24 12.77
CA PHE A 272 6.26 -9.15 13.95
C PHE A 272 7.61 -8.48 13.62
N CYS A 273 8.30 -7.96 14.63
CA CYS A 273 9.69 -7.51 14.49
C CYS A 273 10.55 -8.62 13.87
N GLY A 274 11.44 -8.26 12.94
CA GLY A 274 12.28 -9.21 12.20
C GLY A 274 11.63 -9.83 10.97
N ASP A 275 10.30 -9.76 10.83
CA ASP A 275 9.60 -10.24 9.64
C ASP A 275 10.02 -9.46 8.39
N THR A 276 10.02 -10.15 7.25
CA THR A 276 10.21 -9.57 5.92
C THR A 276 8.90 -9.04 5.33
N VAL A 277 8.87 -7.73 5.07
CA VAL A 277 7.78 -7.00 4.39
C VAL A 277 8.13 -6.79 2.91
N LEU A 278 7.22 -7.13 2.01
CA LEU A 278 7.35 -6.90 0.57
C LEU A 278 6.58 -5.66 0.13
N ASP A 279 7.19 -4.86 -0.73
CA ASP A 279 6.50 -3.91 -1.61
C ASP A 279 6.96 -4.10 -3.06
N PRO A 280 6.15 -4.69 -3.95
CA PRO A 280 6.51 -4.87 -5.36
C PRO A 280 6.48 -3.57 -6.17
N PHE A 281 5.94 -2.48 -5.62
CA PHE A 281 5.76 -1.19 -6.28
C PHE A 281 6.31 -0.07 -5.37
N VAL A 282 7.62 -0.15 -5.07
CA VAL A 282 8.26 0.63 -4.00
C VAL A 282 8.04 2.14 -4.15
N GLY A 283 8.09 2.67 -5.38
CA GLY A 283 8.01 4.09 -5.65
C GLY A 283 9.02 4.86 -4.79
N SER A 284 8.53 5.86 -4.05
CA SER A 284 9.38 6.64 -3.13
C SER A 284 9.82 5.91 -1.85
N GLY A 285 9.45 4.64 -1.66
CA GLY A 285 9.95 3.76 -0.60
C GLY A 285 9.30 3.91 0.78
N THR A 286 8.06 4.37 0.84
CA THR A 286 7.31 4.55 2.10
C THR A 286 7.24 3.23 2.90
N THR A 287 6.92 2.10 2.25
CA THR A 287 6.87 0.78 2.91
C THR A 287 8.19 0.37 3.52
N THR A 288 9.27 0.48 2.76
CA THR A 288 10.63 0.16 3.19
C THR A 288 11.07 1.03 4.37
N ILE A 289 10.76 2.33 4.34
CA ILE A 289 11.07 3.27 5.43
C ILE A 289 10.30 2.89 6.70
N SER A 290 9.00 2.63 6.60
CA SER A 290 8.17 2.20 7.73
C SER A 290 8.66 0.87 8.30
N ALA A 291 8.94 -0.12 7.45
CA ALA A 291 9.49 -1.42 7.87
C ALA A 291 10.80 -1.25 8.63
N PHE A 292 11.75 -0.48 8.10
CA PHE A 292 13.03 -0.19 8.75
C PHE A 292 12.85 0.44 10.14
N ARG A 293 12.01 1.49 10.26
CA ARG A 293 11.76 2.14 11.56
C ARG A 293 11.12 1.21 12.58
N LEU A 294 10.23 0.33 12.12
CA LEU A 294 9.52 -0.65 12.93
C LEU A 294 10.32 -1.93 13.14
N ASN A 295 11.61 -1.97 12.77
CA ASN A 295 12.49 -3.14 12.94
C ASN A 295 11.98 -4.40 12.22
N ARG A 296 11.44 -4.22 11.02
CA ARG A 296 11.14 -5.30 10.06
C ARG A 296 12.18 -5.25 8.94
N LYS A 297 12.43 -6.40 8.32
CA LYS A 297 13.16 -6.46 7.07
C LYS A 297 12.25 -6.04 5.93
N SER A 298 12.81 -5.56 4.82
CA SER A 298 11.99 -5.28 3.64
C SER A 298 12.67 -5.63 2.32
N ILE A 299 11.85 -6.03 1.35
CA ILE A 299 12.29 -6.29 -0.02
C ILE A 299 11.34 -5.57 -0.96
N GLY A 300 11.84 -5.03 -2.05
CA GLY A 300 10.98 -4.42 -3.06
C GLY A 300 11.64 -4.17 -4.40
N PHE A 301 10.81 -3.83 -5.37
CA PHE A 301 11.17 -3.62 -6.76
C PHE A 301 10.67 -2.26 -7.25
N GLU A 302 11.51 -1.57 -8.02
CA GLU A 302 11.17 -0.30 -8.64
C GLU A 302 11.78 -0.23 -10.04
N ILE A 303 11.01 0.16 -11.05
CA ILE A 303 11.49 0.22 -12.44
C ILE A 303 12.15 1.57 -12.76
N HIS A 304 11.72 2.66 -12.12
CA HIS A 304 12.22 4.00 -12.38
C HIS A 304 13.33 4.40 -11.42
N LYS A 305 14.52 4.64 -11.98
CA LYS A 305 15.70 5.05 -11.21
C LYS A 305 15.48 6.33 -10.39
N ASP A 306 14.72 7.29 -10.92
CA ASP A 306 14.42 8.55 -10.22
C ASP A 306 13.71 8.32 -8.87
N TYR A 307 12.83 7.31 -8.81
CA TYR A 307 12.16 6.94 -7.55
C TYR A 307 13.11 6.24 -6.58
N MET A 308 14.07 5.46 -7.08
CA MET A 308 15.13 4.90 -6.25
C MET A 308 16.04 5.97 -5.66
N ASP A 309 16.38 7.00 -6.45
CA ASP A 309 17.19 8.12 -5.96
C ASP A 309 16.43 8.94 -4.89
N ILE A 310 15.11 9.10 -5.04
CA ILE A 310 14.25 9.68 -3.99
C ILE A 310 14.26 8.81 -2.73
N PHE A 311 14.07 7.49 -2.88
CA PHE A 311 14.12 6.55 -1.77
C PHE A 311 15.46 6.63 -1.03
N GLU A 312 16.59 6.65 -1.72
CA GLU A 312 17.91 6.75 -1.11
C GLU A 312 18.08 7.99 -0.24
N ASN A 313 17.62 9.15 -0.73
CA ASN A 313 17.69 10.39 0.02
C ASN A 313 16.81 10.34 1.28
N ARG A 314 15.60 9.77 1.14
CA ARG A 314 14.68 9.56 2.27
C ARG A 314 15.28 8.61 3.30
N ILE A 315 15.74 7.42 2.91
CA ILE A 315 16.26 6.43 3.86
C ILE A 315 17.55 6.93 4.54
N LYS A 316 18.45 7.65 3.83
CA LYS A 316 19.63 8.29 4.46
C LYS A 316 19.22 9.29 5.54
N THR A 317 18.20 10.09 5.26
CA THR A 317 17.65 11.06 6.23
C THR A 317 16.96 10.34 7.39
N THR A 318 16.19 9.28 7.11
CA THR A 318 15.60 8.43 8.14
C THR A 318 16.67 7.83 9.02
N ILE A 319 17.74 7.24 8.47
CA ILE A 319 18.86 6.68 9.26
C ILE A 319 19.52 7.75 10.11
N LYS A 320 19.78 8.95 9.57
CA LYS A 320 20.38 10.06 10.32
C LYS A 320 19.49 10.58 11.46
N ASN A 321 18.19 10.70 11.21
CA ASN A 321 17.21 11.20 12.17
C ASN A 321 16.76 10.13 13.17
N ASN A 322 16.91 8.86 12.82
CA ASN A 322 16.72 7.74 13.72
C ASN A 322 17.90 7.73 14.68
N THR A 323 17.83 8.62 15.68
CA THR A 323 18.77 8.78 16.81
C THR A 323 18.80 7.58 17.76
N GLN A 324 18.33 6.42 17.32
CA GLN A 324 18.60 5.16 17.99
C GLN A 324 19.94 4.68 17.42
N PRO A 325 21.06 4.86 18.14
CA PRO A 325 22.35 4.45 17.62
C PRO A 325 22.32 2.95 17.33
N ASN A 326 22.75 2.56 16.13
CA ASN A 326 23.30 1.22 15.91
C ASN A 326 24.59 1.14 16.74
N ILE A 327 24.47 0.99 18.06
CA ILE A 327 25.62 0.74 18.91
C ILE A 327 26.03 -0.70 18.63
N ALA A 328 27.15 -0.85 17.94
CA ALA A 328 27.95 -2.06 18.03
C ALA A 328 28.36 -2.19 19.50
N ILE A 329 27.81 -3.18 20.17
CA ILE A 329 28.09 -3.41 21.58
C ILE A 329 29.42 -4.16 21.61
N ASP A 330 30.42 -3.52 22.20
CA ASP A 330 31.71 -4.15 22.44
C ASP A 330 31.51 -5.27 23.46
N LYS A 331 31.64 -6.52 22.98
CA LYS A 331 31.45 -7.73 23.79
C LYS A 331 32.43 -7.78 24.95
N ASP A 332 33.62 -7.19 24.79
CA ASP A 332 34.70 -7.21 25.78
C ASP A 332 34.41 -6.31 26.98
N GLU A 333 33.52 -5.33 26.83
CA GLU A 333 33.12 -4.39 27.89
C GLU A 333 32.27 -5.03 29.00
N TYR A 334 31.77 -6.25 28.77
CA TYR A 334 30.87 -6.98 29.67
C TYR A 334 31.48 -8.28 30.22
N LEU A 335 32.64 -8.69 29.72
CA LEU A 335 33.24 -10.00 30.00
C LEU A 335 33.63 -10.20 31.48
N ASN A 336 33.86 -9.11 32.22
CA ASN A 336 34.32 -9.12 33.62
C ASN A 336 33.34 -8.44 34.61
N LEU A 337 32.10 -8.17 34.19
CA LEU A 337 31.12 -7.52 35.06
C LEU A 337 30.29 -8.55 35.84
N ASN A 338 29.95 -8.21 37.08
CA ASN A 338 29.00 -8.99 37.89
C ASN A 338 27.54 -8.62 37.56
N GLU A 339 26.59 -9.40 38.07
CA GLU A 339 25.16 -9.26 37.75
C GLU A 339 24.61 -7.85 38.06
N GLU A 340 24.94 -7.25 39.20
CA GLU A 340 24.49 -5.88 39.51
C GLU A 340 25.09 -4.81 38.59
N GLN A 341 26.37 -4.97 38.22
CA GLN A 341 27.05 -4.05 37.31
C GLN A 341 26.45 -4.12 35.89
N ILE A 342 26.11 -5.33 35.45
CA ILE A 342 25.39 -5.55 34.19
C ILE A 342 24.02 -4.88 34.26
N LYS A 343 23.21 -5.13 35.30
CA LYS A 343 21.89 -4.49 35.48
C LYS A 343 21.99 -2.96 35.43
N LYS A 344 22.93 -2.38 36.16
CA LYS A 344 23.14 -0.91 36.21
C LYS A 344 23.57 -0.31 34.86
N LYS A 345 24.29 -1.05 34.02
CA LYS A 345 24.59 -0.64 32.63
C LYS A 345 23.35 -0.80 31.74
N LEU A 346 22.67 -1.94 31.82
CA LEU A 346 21.49 -2.27 31.02
C LEU A 346 20.33 -1.29 31.24
N ASN A 347 20.14 -0.81 32.48
CA ASN A 347 19.13 0.21 32.82
C ASN A 347 19.33 1.57 32.13
N LYS A 348 20.51 1.84 31.58
CA LYS A 348 20.79 3.09 30.86
C LYS A 348 20.41 3.02 29.38
N TYR A 349 20.09 1.84 28.88
CA TYR A 349 19.82 1.59 27.47
C TYR A 349 18.32 1.50 27.18
N SER A 350 17.91 1.98 25.99
CA SER A 350 16.51 1.87 25.55
C SER A 350 16.11 0.40 25.32
N LYS A 351 14.81 0.09 25.34
CA LYS A 351 14.30 -1.28 25.04
C LYS A 351 14.87 -1.85 23.73
N LYS A 352 15.03 -0.99 22.72
CA LYS A 352 15.62 -1.33 21.41
C LYS A 352 17.11 -1.73 21.50
N HIS A 353 17.87 -1.21 22.46
CA HIS A 353 19.27 -1.59 22.69
C HIS A 353 19.41 -2.96 23.34
N LEU A 354 18.57 -3.25 24.33
CA LEU A 354 18.56 -4.56 25.02
C LEU A 354 18.26 -5.70 24.03
N TYR A 355 17.48 -5.43 22.98
CA TYR A 355 17.21 -6.36 21.88
C TYR A 355 18.45 -6.70 21.03
N HIS A 356 19.29 -5.71 20.69
CA HIS A 356 20.52 -5.95 19.92
C HIS A 356 21.54 -6.80 20.71
N LEU A 357 21.55 -6.69 22.04
CA LEU A 357 22.38 -7.52 22.93
C LEU A 357 21.97 -9.00 22.88
N VAL A 358 20.68 -9.26 22.96
CA VAL A 358 20.13 -10.62 23.09
C VAL A 358 20.23 -11.41 21.78
N ASN A 359 20.11 -10.75 20.64
CA ASN A 359 20.05 -11.39 19.33
C ASN A 359 21.40 -11.62 18.64
N ASN A 360 22.50 -11.02 19.13
CA ASN A 360 23.83 -11.14 18.52
C ASN A 360 24.77 -12.13 19.25
N ASP A 361 24.21 -13.10 19.98
CA ASP A 361 24.96 -14.12 20.75
C ASP A 361 26.18 -13.53 21.48
N CYS A 362 25.93 -12.57 22.37
CA CYS A 362 26.95 -12.11 23.29
C CYS A 362 27.25 -13.22 24.31
N LYS A 363 28.48 -13.74 24.29
CA LYS A 363 28.95 -14.76 25.25
C LYS A 363 29.25 -14.11 26.60
N TYR A 364 28.27 -14.04 27.49
CA TYR A 364 28.49 -13.61 28.88
C TYR A 364 28.91 -14.80 29.75
N LYS A 365 29.96 -14.65 30.56
CA LYS A 365 30.43 -15.72 31.47
C LYS A 365 29.44 -16.08 32.59
N SER A 366 28.58 -15.16 32.99
CA SER A 366 27.71 -15.28 34.19
C SER A 366 26.23 -14.94 33.95
N PHE A 367 25.87 -14.54 32.73
CA PHE A 367 24.57 -13.94 32.43
C PHE A 367 23.96 -14.60 31.19
N SER A 368 23.22 -15.70 31.41
CA SER A 368 22.59 -16.44 30.30
C SER A 368 21.59 -15.56 29.55
N LYS A 369 21.29 -15.93 28.30
CA LYS A 369 20.26 -15.29 27.48
C LYS A 369 18.95 -15.14 28.25
N ASP A 370 18.55 -16.20 28.96
CA ASP A 370 17.33 -16.25 29.78
C ASP A 370 17.35 -15.21 30.92
N LYS A 371 18.50 -15.00 31.58
CA LYS A 371 18.62 -13.97 32.64
C LYS A 371 18.52 -12.54 32.10
N ILE A 372 18.95 -12.29 30.86
CA ILE A 372 18.77 -10.98 30.21
C ILE A 372 17.30 -10.76 29.89
N VAL A 373 16.62 -11.81 29.40
CA VAL A 373 15.18 -11.79 29.14
C VAL A 373 14.43 -11.49 30.44
N ASP A 374 14.74 -12.19 31.53
CA ASP A 374 14.15 -11.98 32.85
C ASP A 374 14.41 -10.57 33.38
N LEU A 375 15.61 -10.02 33.17
CA LEU A 375 15.93 -8.66 33.56
C LEU A 375 15.13 -7.63 32.75
N ILE A 376 14.98 -7.83 31.43
CA ILE A 376 14.11 -6.99 30.58
C ILE A 376 12.67 -7.04 31.10
N HIS A 377 12.20 -8.22 31.53
CA HIS A 377 10.88 -8.37 32.14
C HIS A 377 10.77 -7.64 33.49
N GLN A 378 11.77 -7.72 34.36
CA GLN A 378 11.79 -7.02 35.66
C GLN A 378 11.80 -5.49 35.51
N LEU A 379 12.53 -4.96 34.51
CA LEU A 379 12.56 -3.54 34.21
C LEU A 379 11.23 -3.00 33.66
N ASN A 380 10.36 -3.86 33.12
CA ASN A 380 9.01 -3.49 32.68
C ASN A 380 8.00 -3.33 33.83
N PHE A 381 8.36 -3.68 35.07
CA PHE A 381 7.50 -3.47 36.25
C PHE A 381 7.86 -2.21 37.05
N VAL A 382 8.96 -1.54 36.71
CA VAL A 382 9.38 -0.28 37.32
C VAL A 382 9.20 0.82 36.28
N ASP A 383 7.94 1.25 36.10
CA ASP A 383 7.52 2.60 35.70
C ASP A 383 6.08 2.53 35.16
N ALA A 384 5.15 2.33 36.10
CA ALA A 384 3.76 2.74 35.98
C ALA A 384 3.37 3.38 37.31
N THR A 385 3.84 4.62 37.51
CA THR A 385 3.31 5.57 38.48
C THR A 385 2.82 6.80 37.74
#